data_AF-A0A2E0SDB9-F1
#
_entry.id   AF-A0A2E0SDB9-F1
#
_cell.length_a   1.000
_cell.length_b   1.000
_cell.length_c   1.000
_cell.angle_alpha   90.00
_cell.angle_beta   90.00
_cell.angle_gamma   90.00
#
_symmetry.space_group_name_H-M   'P 1'
#
loop_
_entity.id
_entity.type
_entity.pdbx_description
1 polymer ?
#
loop_
_entity_poly.entity_id
_entity_poly.type
_entity_poly.pdbx_seq_one_letter_code
_entity_poly.pdbx_strand_id
1 'polypeptide(L)'
;MNIFGRSQLVIVLSIFLVSPHLHAQDLLEKYTAAVWKSTAGETLNYRYRAPGQVEDGEKYPLLLFLHGAGGRGNDNRGELTDAGTIQALEKAGVSGKFNSYVIAGQVPKEALWVDVNWRSNSHKMPQISQSMKLMFEVLDTFIADPEKQIDRERIYVMGLSMGGYGTWDAIQRRPDLFAAAVPICGGADSTLASKIAHVPIWAWHGDRDSAIPVARSRSIIEALQRSGGNPRYSEIKGRGHDSWVDAFNHPPLWEWIYSQKKRAPGVRFDPVKKDIEGWTVYVDPSLLEGHHAELGRDAIKMLANHLQRIKIFVPEKQLKTLQTLEIWLERHHPTLGAMQYHPGGRWLKENGHDPRLLNKVHLPRAASLLSRQQILKHPAVILHELAHSYHDQVLGFGHEGVKQAYDRAMAAGKYQEVLLYTGQTVKHYGTTNEKEFFAEATEAYFYRNDFYPFVAAELEIYDPLTFSVLEKIWGKLR
;
A
#
# COMPACT_ATOMS: atom_id res chain seq x y z
N MET A 1 -45.12 -88.38 -1.55
CA MET A 1 -45.37 -87.19 -0.71
C MET A 1 -44.38 -86.10 -1.10
N ASN A 2 -44.84 -85.09 -1.85
CA ASN A 2 -44.82 -83.67 -1.47
C ASN A 2 -44.01 -83.34 -0.19
N ILE A 3 -43.19 -82.28 -0.07
CA ILE A 3 -43.25 -80.96 -0.71
C ILE A 3 -42.12 -80.03 -0.15
N PHE A 4 -41.77 -78.96 -0.89
CA PHE A 4 -41.05 -77.68 -0.55
C PHE A 4 -39.60 -77.77 -0.02
N GLY A 5 -38.61 -77.02 -0.51
CA GLY A 5 -38.60 -75.76 -1.26
C GLY A 5 -38.00 -74.64 -0.40
N ARG A 6 -36.83 -74.10 -0.80
CA ARG A 6 -36.37 -72.71 -0.57
C ARG A 6 -34.98 -72.49 -1.15
N SER A 7 -34.92 -71.96 -2.37
CA SER A 7 -33.74 -71.30 -2.91
C SER A 7 -33.67 -69.90 -2.31
N GLN A 8 -32.65 -69.61 -1.50
CA GLN A 8 -32.38 -68.25 -1.05
C GLN A 8 -31.77 -67.45 -2.20
N LEU A 9 -32.57 -66.53 -2.74
CA LEU A 9 -32.12 -65.47 -3.63
C LEU A 9 -31.35 -64.44 -2.77
N VAL A 10 -30.02 -64.47 -2.84
CA VAL A 10 -29.18 -63.42 -2.26
C VAL A 10 -29.24 -62.22 -3.20
N ILE A 11 -30.12 -61.27 -2.90
CA ILE A 11 -30.09 -59.93 -3.50
C ILE A 11 -28.90 -59.20 -2.88
N VAL A 12 -27.80 -59.13 -3.63
CA VAL A 12 -26.71 -58.20 -3.33
C VAL A 12 -27.22 -56.81 -3.67
N LEU A 13 -27.76 -56.12 -2.68
CA LEU A 13 -28.10 -54.71 -2.78
C LEU A 13 -26.78 -53.93 -2.72
N SER A 14 -26.18 -53.68 -3.89
CA SER A 14 -25.05 -52.76 -4.03
C SER A 14 -25.54 -51.35 -3.73
N ILE A 15 -25.46 -50.94 -2.47
CA ILE A 15 -25.61 -49.54 -2.07
C ILE A 15 -24.40 -48.80 -2.65
N PHE A 16 -24.58 -48.20 -3.83
CA PHE A 16 -23.68 -47.17 -4.31
C PHE A 16 -23.83 -45.96 -3.38
N LEU A 17 -22.93 -45.85 -2.41
CA LEU A 17 -22.63 -44.59 -1.74
C LEU A 17 -21.99 -43.66 -2.79
N VAL A 18 -22.83 -43.00 -3.58
CA VAL A 18 -22.40 -41.88 -4.44
C VAL A 18 -22.04 -40.72 -3.51
N SER A 19 -20.75 -40.59 -3.20
CA SER A 19 -20.24 -39.34 -2.67
C SER A 19 -20.49 -38.24 -3.73
N PRO A 20 -21.07 -37.08 -3.39
CA PRO A 20 -21.37 -36.04 -4.36
C PRO A 20 -20.08 -35.29 -4.70
N HIS A 21 -19.19 -35.93 -5.46
CA HIS A 21 -18.16 -35.19 -6.19
C HIS A 21 -18.86 -34.54 -7.38
N LEU A 22 -19.21 -33.26 -7.26
CA LEU A 22 -19.65 -32.44 -8.40
C LEU A 22 -18.61 -32.58 -9.51
N HIS A 23 -19.04 -33.09 -10.67
CA HIS A 23 -18.14 -33.24 -11.80
C HIS A 23 -17.76 -31.85 -12.33
N ALA A 24 -16.52 -31.70 -12.81
CA ALA A 24 -16.04 -30.42 -13.36
C ALA A 24 -16.95 -29.89 -14.49
N GLN A 25 -17.60 -30.80 -15.21
CA GLN A 25 -18.58 -30.49 -16.24
C GLN A 25 -19.79 -29.73 -15.68
N ASP A 26 -20.42 -30.25 -14.63
CA ASP A 26 -21.60 -29.65 -14.00
C ASP A 26 -21.28 -28.25 -13.44
N LEU A 27 -20.07 -28.07 -12.93
CA LEU A 27 -19.61 -26.77 -12.45
C LEU A 27 -19.34 -25.78 -13.60
N LEU A 28 -18.79 -26.24 -14.72
CA LEU A 28 -18.54 -25.40 -15.89
C LEU A 28 -19.82 -24.82 -16.48
N GLU A 29 -20.94 -25.52 -16.37
CA GLU A 29 -22.26 -25.05 -16.82
C GLU A 29 -22.77 -23.85 -16.02
N LYS A 30 -22.27 -23.64 -14.79
CA LYS A 30 -22.54 -22.42 -14.00
C LYS A 30 -21.77 -21.19 -14.51
N TYR A 31 -20.84 -21.37 -15.46
CA TYR A 31 -20.04 -20.30 -16.03
C TYR A 31 -20.44 -20.04 -17.48
N THR A 32 -20.77 -18.79 -17.79
CA THR A 32 -21.05 -18.34 -19.15
C THR A 32 -19.77 -18.36 -19.98
N ALA A 33 -19.81 -19.10 -21.09
CA ALA A 33 -18.75 -19.10 -22.10
C ALA A 33 -18.89 -17.90 -23.04
N ALA A 34 -17.79 -17.22 -23.30
CA ALA A 34 -17.72 -16.10 -24.22
C ALA A 34 -16.39 -16.07 -24.99
N VAL A 35 -16.36 -15.29 -26.07
CA VAL A 35 -15.17 -15.04 -26.89
C VAL A 35 -15.02 -13.55 -27.06
N TRP A 36 -13.88 -13.00 -26.64
CA TRP A 36 -13.52 -11.63 -26.94
C TRP A 36 -12.91 -11.55 -28.33
N LYS A 37 -13.20 -10.47 -29.04
CA LYS A 37 -12.56 -10.14 -30.31
C LYS A 37 -12.09 -8.68 -30.25
N SER A 38 -10.78 -8.49 -30.34
CA SER A 38 -10.18 -7.15 -30.36
C SER A 38 -10.53 -6.41 -31.66
N THR A 39 -10.26 -5.11 -31.70
CA THR A 39 -10.38 -4.31 -32.93
C THR A 39 -9.41 -4.74 -34.03
N ALA A 40 -8.27 -5.34 -33.67
CA ALA A 40 -7.30 -5.91 -34.60
C ALA A 40 -7.64 -7.36 -35.01
N GLY A 41 -8.72 -7.93 -34.47
CA GLY A 41 -9.26 -9.22 -34.88
C GLY A 41 -8.70 -10.42 -34.12
N GLU A 42 -7.82 -10.23 -33.14
CA GLU A 42 -7.37 -11.32 -32.26
C GLU A 42 -8.49 -11.72 -31.30
N THR A 43 -8.45 -12.97 -30.83
CA THR A 43 -9.51 -13.52 -29.98
C THR A 43 -8.97 -14.12 -28.69
N LEU A 44 -9.80 -14.10 -27.65
CA LEU A 44 -9.55 -14.76 -26.38
C LEU A 44 -10.82 -15.44 -25.91
N ASN A 45 -10.78 -16.77 -25.75
CA ASN A 45 -11.83 -17.51 -25.07
C ASN A 45 -11.81 -17.14 -23.59
N TYR A 46 -12.97 -16.89 -23.00
CA TYR A 46 -13.07 -16.68 -21.57
C TYR A 46 -14.40 -17.18 -21.02
N ARG A 47 -14.40 -17.44 -19.72
CA ARG A 47 -15.58 -17.76 -18.94
C ARG A 47 -15.75 -16.78 -17.80
N TYR A 48 -17.00 -16.53 -17.45
CA TYR A 48 -17.33 -15.79 -16.24
C TYR A 48 -18.54 -16.38 -15.52
N ARG A 49 -18.61 -16.16 -14.22
CA ARG A 49 -19.77 -16.51 -13.39
C ARG A 49 -20.18 -15.29 -12.57
N ALA A 50 -21.48 -15.03 -12.55
CA ALA A 50 -22.07 -13.97 -11.77
C ALA A 50 -22.16 -14.34 -10.27
N PRO A 51 -22.27 -13.35 -9.37
CA PRO A 51 -22.72 -13.54 -8.01
C PRO A 51 -24.04 -14.34 -7.97
N GLY A 52 -24.30 -15.04 -6.87
CA GLY A 52 -25.48 -15.90 -6.73
C GLY A 52 -26.79 -15.12 -6.89
N GLN A 53 -26.80 -13.86 -6.46
CA GLN A 53 -27.89 -12.91 -6.70
C GLN A 53 -27.30 -11.54 -7.06
N VAL A 54 -27.79 -10.97 -8.16
CA VAL A 54 -27.50 -9.61 -8.61
C VAL A 54 -28.78 -8.81 -8.45
N GLU A 55 -28.71 -7.74 -7.68
CA GLU A 55 -29.80 -6.85 -7.29
C GLU A 55 -29.46 -5.43 -7.80
N ASP A 56 -30.48 -4.69 -8.21
CA ASP A 56 -30.29 -3.33 -8.71
C ASP A 56 -29.87 -2.37 -7.58
N GLY A 57 -28.80 -1.61 -7.80
CA GLY A 57 -28.28 -0.62 -6.87
C GLY A 57 -27.14 -1.14 -5.97
N GLU A 58 -26.88 -2.45 -5.96
CA GLU A 58 -25.78 -3.07 -5.22
C GLU A 58 -24.47 -3.08 -6.02
N LYS A 59 -23.33 -3.33 -5.35
CA LYS A 59 -22.03 -3.48 -6.03
C LYS A 59 -21.29 -4.75 -5.66
N TYR A 60 -20.77 -5.44 -6.67
CA TYR A 60 -20.22 -6.79 -6.53
C TYR A 60 -18.70 -6.85 -6.73
N PRO A 61 -17.95 -7.58 -5.89
CA PRO A 61 -16.55 -7.88 -6.15
C PRO A 61 -16.34 -8.63 -7.45
N LEU A 62 -15.10 -8.58 -7.95
CA LEU A 62 -14.67 -9.32 -9.13
C LEU A 62 -13.34 -10.02 -8.86
N LEU A 63 -13.27 -11.33 -9.08
CA LEU A 63 -12.02 -12.10 -9.05
C LEU A 63 -11.61 -12.48 -10.48
N LEU A 64 -10.48 -11.93 -10.93
CA LEU A 64 -9.76 -12.42 -12.11
C LEU A 64 -8.93 -13.65 -11.72
N PHE A 65 -9.20 -14.78 -12.35
CA PHE A 65 -8.39 -15.98 -12.22
C PHE A 65 -7.52 -16.21 -13.46
N LEU A 66 -6.23 -16.50 -13.23
CA LEU A 66 -5.24 -16.80 -14.27
C LEU A 66 -4.74 -18.24 -14.09
N HIS A 67 -5.04 -19.10 -15.07
CA HIS A 67 -4.71 -20.53 -15.01
C HIS A 67 -3.21 -20.83 -15.24
N GLY A 68 -2.78 -22.03 -14.85
CA GLY A 68 -1.43 -22.54 -15.09
C GLY A 68 -1.24 -23.05 -16.52
N ALA A 69 -0.05 -23.58 -16.84
CA ALA A 69 0.25 -24.00 -18.21
C ALA A 69 -0.64 -25.16 -18.71
N GLY A 70 -1.25 -25.93 -17.78
CA GLY A 70 -2.15 -27.04 -18.07
C GLY A 70 -3.52 -26.62 -18.60
N GLY A 71 -3.98 -25.40 -18.28
CA GLY A 71 -5.25 -24.87 -18.78
C GLY A 71 -5.21 -24.29 -20.20
N ARG A 72 -4.03 -24.25 -20.83
CA ARG A 72 -3.87 -23.67 -22.18
C ARG A 72 -4.62 -24.49 -23.22
N GLY A 73 -5.24 -23.80 -24.18
CA GLY A 73 -6.02 -24.44 -25.23
C GLY A 73 -6.99 -23.47 -25.89
N ASN A 74 -7.93 -24.01 -26.66
CA ASN A 74 -8.96 -23.27 -27.37
C ASN A 74 -10.36 -23.87 -27.13
N ASP A 75 -10.54 -24.67 -26.08
CA ASP A 75 -11.79 -25.38 -25.79
C ASP A 75 -12.76 -24.60 -24.88
N ASN A 76 -12.31 -23.45 -24.35
CA ASN A 76 -13.02 -22.62 -23.39
C ASN A 76 -13.47 -23.45 -22.17
N ARG A 77 -12.55 -24.23 -21.61
CA ARG A 77 -12.75 -25.09 -20.43
C ARG A 77 -11.48 -25.16 -19.57
N GLY A 78 -10.32 -25.31 -20.22
CA GLY A 78 -9.02 -25.49 -19.55
C GLY A 78 -8.69 -24.40 -18.53
N GLU A 79 -9.16 -23.17 -18.74
CA GLU A 79 -8.95 -22.04 -17.86
C GLU A 79 -9.56 -22.19 -16.46
N LEU A 80 -10.53 -23.10 -16.29
CA LEU A 80 -11.16 -23.41 -15.00
C LEU A 80 -10.93 -24.86 -14.54
N THR A 81 -10.64 -25.78 -15.45
CA THR A 81 -10.43 -27.20 -15.09
C THR A 81 -8.99 -27.53 -14.72
N ASP A 82 -8.02 -26.66 -15.02
CA ASP A 82 -6.64 -26.80 -14.59
C ASP A 82 -6.52 -26.83 -13.07
N ALA A 83 -5.68 -27.73 -12.55
CA ALA A 83 -5.31 -27.81 -11.14
C ALA A 83 -6.48 -27.90 -10.13
N GLY A 84 -7.67 -28.34 -10.55
CA GLY A 84 -8.86 -28.41 -9.69
C GLY A 84 -9.45 -27.04 -9.32
N THR A 85 -9.14 -26.01 -10.11
CA THR A 85 -9.52 -24.62 -9.83
C THR A 85 -11.03 -24.46 -9.65
N ILE A 86 -11.84 -25.01 -10.56
CA ILE A 86 -13.29 -24.82 -10.49
C ILE A 86 -13.90 -25.41 -9.21
N GLN A 87 -13.37 -26.53 -8.72
CA GLN A 87 -13.77 -27.10 -7.44
C GLN A 87 -13.32 -26.24 -6.27
N ALA A 88 -12.12 -25.66 -6.32
CA ALA A 88 -11.62 -24.75 -5.29
C ALA A 88 -12.48 -23.49 -5.17
N LEU A 89 -12.84 -22.87 -6.30
CA LEU A 89 -13.71 -21.69 -6.34
C LEU A 89 -15.13 -21.97 -5.82
N GLU A 90 -15.71 -23.12 -6.19
CA GLU A 90 -17.01 -23.55 -5.68
C GLU A 90 -16.94 -23.84 -4.17
N LYS A 91 -15.94 -24.60 -3.72
CA LYS A 91 -15.74 -24.95 -2.30
C LYS A 91 -15.54 -23.72 -1.42
N ALA A 92 -14.82 -22.72 -1.91
CA ALA A 92 -14.63 -21.45 -1.22
C ALA A 92 -15.92 -20.60 -1.19
N GLY A 93 -16.89 -20.90 -2.04
CA GLY A 93 -18.13 -20.16 -2.14
C GLY A 93 -17.94 -18.79 -2.80
N VAL A 94 -17.03 -18.67 -3.77
CA VAL A 94 -16.68 -17.36 -4.37
C VAL A 94 -17.91 -16.61 -4.90
N SER A 95 -18.71 -17.25 -5.75
CA SER A 95 -19.93 -16.63 -6.28
C SER A 95 -21.11 -16.66 -5.32
N GLY A 96 -21.13 -17.56 -4.35
CA GLY A 96 -22.22 -17.69 -3.38
C GLY A 96 -21.98 -16.86 -2.12
N LYS A 97 -21.05 -17.33 -1.27
CA LYS A 97 -20.70 -16.73 0.03
C LYS A 97 -20.14 -15.31 -0.10
N PHE A 98 -19.20 -15.09 -1.02
CA PHE A 98 -18.57 -13.78 -1.20
C PHE A 98 -19.29 -12.89 -2.22
N ASN A 99 -20.36 -13.41 -2.83
CA ASN A 99 -21.17 -12.75 -3.85
C ASN A 99 -20.31 -12.06 -4.93
N SER A 100 -19.28 -12.75 -5.40
CA SER A 100 -18.28 -12.22 -6.32
C SER A 100 -18.48 -12.75 -7.73
N TYR A 101 -18.25 -11.88 -8.70
CA TYR A 101 -17.96 -12.32 -10.06
C TYR A 101 -16.64 -13.11 -10.07
N VAL A 102 -16.57 -14.11 -10.95
CA VAL A 102 -15.31 -14.77 -11.34
C VAL A 102 -15.17 -14.61 -12.83
N ILE A 103 -13.98 -14.26 -13.31
CA ILE A 103 -13.64 -14.23 -14.72
C ILE A 103 -12.30 -14.93 -14.97
N ALA A 104 -12.22 -15.76 -16.00
CA ALA A 104 -11.02 -16.50 -16.38
C ALA A 104 -10.91 -16.57 -17.91
N GLY A 105 -9.78 -16.10 -18.46
CA GLY A 105 -9.46 -16.23 -19.87
C GLY A 105 -8.59 -17.45 -20.16
N GLN A 106 -8.76 -18.07 -21.32
CA GLN A 106 -7.96 -19.21 -21.76
C GLN A 106 -6.83 -18.77 -22.68
N VAL A 107 -5.60 -18.97 -22.23
CA VAL A 107 -4.40 -18.74 -23.05
C VAL A 107 -4.30 -19.83 -24.13
N PRO A 108 -4.08 -19.46 -25.41
CA PRO A 108 -3.83 -20.43 -26.47
C PRO A 108 -2.65 -21.34 -26.18
N LYS A 109 -2.63 -22.54 -26.77
CA LYS A 109 -1.63 -23.60 -26.50
C LYS A 109 -0.17 -23.13 -26.59
N GLU A 110 0.15 -22.30 -27.59
CA GLU A 110 1.51 -21.82 -27.88
C GLU A 110 1.85 -20.48 -27.21
N ALA A 111 0.90 -19.87 -26.49
CA ALA A 111 1.06 -18.57 -25.85
C ALA A 111 1.24 -18.71 -24.33
N LEU A 112 1.64 -17.60 -23.69
CA LEU A 112 1.85 -17.48 -22.26
C LEU A 112 1.16 -16.23 -21.73
N TRP A 113 0.88 -16.20 -20.41
CA TRP A 113 0.55 -14.94 -19.74
C TRP A 113 1.73 -13.96 -19.78
N VAL A 114 2.96 -14.45 -19.62
CA VAL A 114 4.19 -13.66 -19.57
C VAL A 114 5.30 -14.41 -20.31
N ASP A 115 5.92 -13.74 -21.29
CA ASP A 115 6.94 -14.32 -22.18
C ASP A 115 8.33 -14.38 -21.51
N VAL A 116 8.47 -15.27 -20.52
CA VAL A 116 9.71 -15.43 -19.73
C VAL A 116 10.10 -16.89 -19.57
N ASN A 117 11.40 -17.12 -19.34
CA ASN A 117 11.90 -18.44 -18.96
C ASN A 117 11.57 -18.73 -17.48
N TRP A 118 10.67 -19.69 -17.24
CA TRP A 118 10.19 -20.03 -15.90
C TRP A 118 11.27 -20.62 -14.97
N ARG A 119 12.34 -21.20 -15.52
CA ARG A 119 13.43 -21.80 -14.74
C ARG A 119 14.50 -20.81 -14.31
N SER A 120 14.49 -19.58 -14.85
CA SER A 120 15.42 -18.54 -14.44
C SER A 120 15.08 -18.01 -13.05
N ASN A 121 16.09 -17.77 -12.21
CA ASN A 121 15.91 -17.16 -10.89
C ASN A 121 15.39 -15.71 -10.93
N SER A 122 15.47 -15.04 -12.08
CA SER A 122 15.00 -13.67 -12.24
C SER A 122 14.63 -13.36 -13.69
N HIS A 123 13.82 -12.32 -13.90
CA HIS A 123 13.62 -11.70 -15.20
C HIS A 123 13.39 -10.19 -15.06
N LYS A 124 13.50 -9.47 -16.16
CA LYS A 124 12.98 -8.11 -16.32
C LYS A 124 11.62 -8.18 -17.00
N MET A 125 10.66 -7.37 -16.55
CA MET A 125 9.30 -7.39 -17.08
C MET A 125 9.33 -7.22 -18.60
N PRO A 126 8.87 -8.21 -19.39
CA PRO A 126 8.94 -8.13 -20.85
C PRO A 126 7.87 -7.17 -21.40
N GLN A 127 7.81 -7.04 -22.73
CA GLN A 127 6.62 -6.48 -23.36
C GLN A 127 5.37 -7.28 -22.96
N ILE A 128 4.21 -6.62 -22.93
CA ILE A 128 2.96 -7.31 -22.59
C ILE A 128 2.69 -8.39 -23.63
N SER A 129 2.38 -9.61 -23.17
CA SER A 129 1.97 -10.69 -24.06
C SER A 129 0.60 -10.36 -24.69
N GLN A 130 0.32 -10.93 -25.86
CA GLN A 130 -0.99 -10.79 -26.50
C GLN A 130 -2.11 -11.29 -25.57
N SER A 131 -1.90 -12.41 -24.88
CA SER A 131 -2.91 -12.99 -23.99
C SER A 131 -3.23 -12.09 -22.79
N MET A 132 -2.21 -11.49 -22.16
CA MET A 132 -2.44 -10.55 -21.06
C MET A 132 -3.12 -9.26 -21.55
N LYS A 133 -2.73 -8.76 -22.73
CA LYS A 133 -3.37 -7.60 -23.36
C LYS A 133 -4.87 -7.84 -23.58
N LEU A 134 -5.23 -8.95 -24.21
CA LEU A 134 -6.63 -9.30 -24.47
C LEU A 134 -7.42 -9.53 -23.18
N MET A 135 -6.79 -10.13 -22.15
CA MET A 135 -7.44 -10.31 -20.85
C MET A 135 -7.71 -8.97 -20.17
N PHE A 136 -6.83 -7.97 -20.30
CA PHE A 136 -7.12 -6.62 -19.83
C PHE A 136 -8.23 -5.94 -20.61
N GLU A 137 -8.32 -6.11 -21.93
CA GLU A 137 -9.44 -5.59 -22.73
C GLU A 137 -10.79 -6.18 -22.27
N VAL A 138 -10.82 -7.50 -22.03
CA VAL A 138 -11.99 -8.18 -21.48
C VAL A 138 -12.34 -7.62 -20.10
N LEU A 139 -11.35 -7.50 -19.22
CA LEU A 139 -11.55 -7.01 -17.86
C LEU A 139 -12.05 -5.56 -17.83
N ASP A 140 -11.43 -4.66 -18.61
CA ASP A 140 -11.81 -3.25 -18.70
C ASP A 140 -13.26 -3.12 -19.24
N THR A 141 -13.63 -3.91 -20.25
CA THR A 141 -15.01 -3.95 -20.78
C THR A 141 -16.00 -4.48 -19.74
N PHE A 142 -15.66 -5.57 -19.04
CA PHE A 142 -16.53 -6.17 -18.03
C PHE A 142 -16.76 -5.23 -16.83
N ILE A 143 -15.74 -4.47 -16.43
CA ILE A 143 -15.85 -3.47 -15.35
C ILE A 143 -16.66 -2.25 -15.78
N ALA A 144 -16.61 -1.88 -17.06
CA ALA A 144 -17.31 -0.71 -17.58
C ALA A 144 -18.81 -0.95 -17.83
N ASP A 145 -19.23 -2.21 -17.93
CA ASP A 145 -20.63 -2.59 -18.14
C ASP A 145 -21.49 -2.26 -16.91
N PRO A 146 -22.43 -1.30 -16.99
CA PRO A 146 -23.24 -0.87 -15.85
C PRO A 146 -24.13 -2.00 -15.32
N GLU A 147 -24.54 -2.95 -16.16
CA GLU A 147 -25.38 -4.10 -15.77
C GLU A 147 -24.65 -5.06 -14.83
N LYS A 148 -23.31 -5.05 -14.84
CA LYS A 148 -22.48 -5.87 -13.94
C LYS A 148 -22.34 -5.27 -12.55
N GLN A 149 -22.58 -3.97 -12.41
CA GLN A 149 -22.49 -3.24 -11.15
C GLN A 149 -21.21 -3.56 -10.35
N ILE A 150 -20.05 -3.56 -11.02
CA ILE A 150 -18.78 -3.96 -10.39
C ILE A 150 -18.35 -2.96 -9.32
N ASP A 151 -18.03 -3.49 -8.14
CA ASP A 151 -17.33 -2.75 -7.10
C ASP A 151 -15.86 -2.54 -7.50
N ARG A 152 -15.58 -1.35 -8.02
CA ARG A 152 -14.23 -0.95 -8.47
C ARG A 152 -13.20 -0.89 -7.33
N GLU A 153 -13.62 -0.95 -6.08
CA GLU A 153 -12.73 -1.05 -4.91
C GLU A 153 -12.46 -2.50 -4.50
N ARG A 154 -13.12 -3.49 -5.10
CA ARG A 154 -12.99 -4.92 -4.76
C ARG A 154 -12.75 -5.79 -6.00
N ILE A 155 -11.77 -5.40 -6.81
CA ILE A 155 -11.27 -6.19 -7.94
C ILE A 155 -10.01 -6.94 -7.49
N TYR A 156 -9.99 -8.25 -7.61
CA TYR A 156 -8.90 -9.11 -7.15
C TYR A 156 -8.28 -9.90 -8.30
N VAL A 157 -7.03 -10.33 -8.14
CA VAL A 157 -6.38 -11.25 -9.08
C VAL A 157 -5.70 -12.41 -8.36
N MET A 158 -5.89 -13.62 -8.88
CA MET A 158 -5.28 -14.84 -8.35
C MET A 158 -4.85 -15.74 -9.51
N GLY A 159 -3.75 -16.46 -9.35
CA GLY A 159 -3.32 -17.43 -10.35
C GLY A 159 -2.19 -18.31 -9.88
N LEU A 160 -2.01 -19.45 -10.55
CA LEU A 160 -1.04 -20.48 -10.20
C LEU A 160 -0.05 -20.75 -11.34
N SER A 161 1.21 -21.08 -10.99
CA SER A 161 2.24 -21.44 -11.97
C SER A 161 2.40 -20.36 -13.05
N MET A 162 2.12 -20.66 -14.32
CA MET A 162 2.04 -19.66 -15.41
C MET A 162 1.12 -18.47 -15.06
N GLY A 163 -0.03 -18.72 -14.45
CA GLY A 163 -0.95 -17.70 -13.96
C GLY A 163 -0.44 -17.00 -12.69
N GLY A 164 0.47 -17.62 -11.95
CA GLY A 164 1.21 -16.96 -10.87
C GLY A 164 2.16 -15.88 -11.41
N TYR A 165 2.84 -16.13 -12.54
CA TYR A 165 3.55 -15.09 -13.29
C TYR A 165 2.58 -14.02 -13.79
N GLY A 166 1.46 -14.43 -14.39
CA GLY A 166 0.43 -13.51 -14.86
C GLY A 166 -0.14 -12.62 -13.75
N THR A 167 -0.30 -13.13 -12.53
CA THR A 167 -0.79 -12.36 -11.38
C THR A 167 0.19 -11.27 -10.99
N TRP A 168 1.48 -11.60 -10.93
CA TRP A 168 2.54 -10.61 -10.67
C TRP A 168 2.62 -9.56 -11.80
N ASP A 169 2.61 -9.99 -13.06
CA ASP A 169 2.64 -9.09 -14.22
C ASP A 169 1.41 -8.16 -14.24
N ALA A 170 0.23 -8.69 -13.92
CA ALA A 170 -1.00 -7.93 -13.88
C ALA A 170 -0.93 -6.76 -12.89
N ILE A 171 -0.51 -7.02 -11.65
CA ILE A 171 -0.37 -5.95 -10.65
C ILE A 171 0.81 -5.02 -10.94
N GLN A 172 1.89 -5.49 -11.58
CA GLN A 172 3.01 -4.61 -11.96
C GLN A 172 2.66 -3.65 -13.09
N ARG A 173 1.77 -4.06 -14.02
CA ARG A 173 1.29 -3.22 -15.12
C ARG A 173 0.13 -2.32 -14.74
N ARG A 174 -0.77 -2.78 -13.87
CA ARG A 174 -1.96 -2.05 -13.42
C ARG A 174 -2.02 -2.01 -11.88
N PRO A 175 -1.04 -1.37 -11.20
CA PRO A 175 -0.91 -1.39 -9.74
C PRO A 175 -2.10 -0.79 -8.99
N ASP A 176 -2.87 0.07 -9.66
CA ASP A 176 -4.05 0.70 -9.09
C ASP A 176 -5.36 0.00 -9.48
N LEU A 177 -5.34 -1.08 -10.26
CA LEU A 177 -6.58 -1.77 -10.64
C LEU A 177 -7.06 -2.72 -9.54
N PHE A 178 -6.12 -3.44 -8.92
CA PHE A 178 -6.44 -4.55 -8.03
C PHE A 178 -6.40 -4.14 -6.56
N ALA A 179 -7.43 -4.52 -5.82
CA ALA A 179 -7.53 -4.38 -4.37
C ALA A 179 -6.65 -5.39 -3.61
N ALA A 180 -6.38 -6.56 -4.20
CA ALA A 180 -5.50 -7.58 -3.64
C ALA A 180 -5.02 -8.57 -4.71
N ALA A 181 -3.90 -9.24 -4.43
CA ALA A 181 -3.36 -10.29 -5.31
C ALA A 181 -2.91 -11.54 -4.55
N VAL A 182 -3.15 -12.70 -5.15
CA VAL A 182 -2.71 -14.02 -4.66
C VAL A 182 -1.94 -14.76 -5.76
N PRO A 183 -0.63 -14.47 -5.91
CA PRO A 183 0.21 -15.22 -6.82
C PRO A 183 0.70 -16.52 -6.17
N ILE A 184 0.46 -17.64 -6.84
CA ILE A 184 0.85 -18.97 -6.36
C ILE A 184 1.92 -19.56 -7.27
N CYS A 185 3.07 -19.93 -6.69
CA CYS A 185 4.25 -20.52 -7.33
C CYS A 185 4.55 -19.92 -8.72
N GLY A 186 4.80 -18.61 -8.77
CA GLY A 186 5.18 -17.87 -9.97
C GLY A 186 6.35 -16.94 -9.67
N GLY A 187 6.32 -15.71 -10.19
CA GLY A 187 7.17 -14.63 -9.68
C GLY A 187 7.37 -13.48 -10.64
N ALA A 188 8.00 -12.42 -10.16
CA ALA A 188 7.94 -11.08 -10.74
C ALA A 188 9.31 -10.51 -11.14
N ASP A 189 9.31 -9.33 -11.76
CA ASP A 189 10.48 -8.44 -11.78
C ASP A 189 10.61 -7.73 -10.43
N SER A 190 11.58 -8.15 -9.61
CA SER A 190 11.78 -7.58 -8.26
C SER A 190 12.19 -6.10 -8.27
N THR A 191 12.67 -5.57 -9.40
CA THR A 191 13.03 -4.15 -9.50
C THR A 191 11.83 -3.22 -9.60
N LEU A 192 10.63 -3.77 -9.83
CA LEU A 192 9.37 -3.02 -9.84
C LEU A 192 8.59 -3.16 -8.52
N ALA A 193 9.17 -3.75 -7.47
CA ALA A 193 8.49 -3.97 -6.20
C ALA A 193 7.90 -2.69 -5.58
N SER A 194 8.58 -1.55 -5.71
CA SER A 194 8.09 -0.27 -5.20
C SER A 194 6.77 0.19 -5.84
N LYS A 195 6.50 -0.22 -7.08
CA LYS A 195 5.24 0.11 -7.78
C LYS A 195 4.03 -0.62 -7.24
N ILE A 196 4.24 -1.72 -6.52
CA ILE A 196 3.18 -2.61 -6.03
C ILE A 196 3.26 -2.83 -4.51
N ALA A 197 4.12 -2.08 -3.82
CA ALA A 197 4.33 -2.22 -2.38
C ALA A 197 3.07 -1.90 -1.56
N HIS A 198 2.17 -1.08 -2.11
CA HIS A 198 0.88 -0.74 -1.49
C HIS A 198 -0.22 -1.79 -1.71
N VAL A 199 -0.05 -2.69 -2.68
CA VAL A 199 -1.05 -3.72 -3.01
C VAL A 199 -1.01 -4.81 -1.93
N PRO A 200 -2.14 -5.12 -1.27
CA PRO A 200 -2.24 -6.29 -0.42
C PRO A 200 -1.93 -7.58 -1.21
N ILE A 201 -0.85 -8.27 -0.82
CA ILE A 201 -0.39 -9.48 -1.50
C ILE A 201 -0.28 -10.61 -0.48
N TRP A 202 -0.79 -11.79 -0.83
CA TRP A 202 -0.49 -13.04 -0.12
C TRP A 202 0.05 -14.06 -1.11
N ALA A 203 1.38 -14.18 -1.17
CA ALA A 203 2.05 -15.11 -2.09
C ALA A 203 2.18 -16.51 -1.46
N TRP A 204 2.19 -17.54 -2.31
CA TRP A 204 2.33 -18.94 -1.91
C TRP A 204 3.39 -19.63 -2.76
N HIS A 205 4.21 -20.51 -2.17
CA HIS A 205 5.19 -21.31 -2.92
C HIS A 205 5.60 -22.55 -2.11
N GLY A 206 5.88 -23.67 -2.78
CA GLY A 206 6.54 -24.82 -2.15
C GLY A 206 8.07 -24.65 -2.06
N ASP A 207 8.69 -25.06 -0.96
CA ASP A 207 10.15 -24.94 -0.77
C ASP A 207 10.97 -25.93 -1.62
N ARG A 208 10.32 -26.95 -2.20
CA ARG A 208 10.90 -27.98 -3.08
C ARG A 208 10.34 -27.93 -4.49
N ASP A 209 9.82 -26.78 -4.93
CA ASP A 209 9.37 -26.61 -6.30
C ASP A 209 10.54 -26.76 -7.29
N SER A 210 10.48 -27.81 -8.11
CA SER A 210 11.49 -28.14 -9.13
C SER A 210 11.16 -27.58 -10.51
N ALA A 211 9.94 -27.05 -10.71
CA ALA A 211 9.52 -26.45 -11.97
C ALA A 211 9.81 -24.95 -11.98
N ILE A 212 9.55 -24.26 -10.87
CA ILE A 212 9.83 -22.84 -10.66
C ILE A 212 10.64 -22.69 -9.38
N PRO A 213 11.82 -22.05 -9.41
CA PRO A 213 12.61 -21.88 -8.20
C PRO A 213 11.88 -21.03 -7.14
N VAL A 214 11.78 -21.54 -5.91
CA VAL A 214 11.20 -20.81 -4.76
C VAL A 214 11.88 -19.44 -4.50
N ALA A 215 13.16 -19.33 -4.87
CA ALA A 215 13.94 -18.09 -4.82
C ALA A 215 13.24 -16.91 -5.53
N ARG A 216 12.39 -17.18 -6.52
CA ARG A 216 11.62 -16.15 -7.23
C ARG A 216 10.58 -15.49 -6.34
N SER A 217 9.85 -16.25 -5.52
CA SER A 217 8.92 -15.68 -4.52
C SER A 217 9.68 -14.98 -3.41
N ARG A 218 10.75 -15.58 -2.88
CA ARG A 218 11.57 -14.95 -1.82
C ARG A 218 12.08 -13.57 -2.24
N SER A 219 12.65 -13.47 -3.44
CA SER A 219 13.25 -12.23 -3.95
C SER A 219 12.25 -11.07 -4.07
N ILE A 220 11.05 -11.33 -4.59
CA ILE A 220 10.02 -10.28 -4.70
C ILE A 220 9.43 -9.91 -3.34
N ILE A 221 9.25 -10.87 -2.43
CA ILE A 221 8.77 -10.60 -1.06
C ILE A 221 9.76 -9.70 -0.31
N GLU A 222 11.06 -10.01 -0.36
CA GLU A 222 12.10 -9.17 0.22
C GLU A 222 12.15 -7.78 -0.42
N ALA A 223 11.99 -7.69 -1.75
CA ALA A 223 11.96 -6.41 -2.46
C ALA A 223 10.74 -5.54 -2.08
N LEU A 224 9.57 -6.17 -1.88
CA LEU A 224 8.35 -5.51 -1.40
C LEU A 224 8.53 -4.97 0.02
N GLN A 225 9.06 -5.78 0.93
CA GLN A 225 9.36 -5.37 2.30
C GLN A 225 10.36 -4.20 2.33
N ARG A 226 11.44 -4.27 1.54
CA ARG A 226 12.40 -3.16 1.40
C ARG A 226 11.74 -1.87 0.89
N SER A 227 10.75 -2.01 0.01
CA SER A 227 9.96 -0.90 -0.53
C SER A 227 8.90 -0.33 0.45
N GLY A 228 8.80 -0.90 1.66
CA GLY A 228 7.84 -0.50 2.68
C GLY A 228 6.46 -1.15 2.53
N GLY A 229 6.34 -2.18 1.69
CA GLY A 229 5.14 -3.01 1.63
C GLY A 229 5.12 -4.05 2.76
N ASN A 230 3.94 -4.61 3.02
CA ASN A 230 3.74 -5.66 4.02
C ASN A 230 3.09 -6.92 3.40
N PRO A 231 3.77 -7.61 2.48
CA PRO A 231 3.21 -8.81 1.86
C PRO A 231 3.13 -9.97 2.86
N ARG A 232 2.07 -10.78 2.75
CA ARG A 232 2.01 -12.10 3.37
C ARG A 232 2.70 -13.12 2.46
N TYR A 233 3.43 -14.05 3.05
CA TYR A 233 4.08 -15.12 2.31
C TYR A 233 3.94 -16.46 3.03
N SER A 234 3.37 -17.44 2.35
CA SER A 234 3.27 -18.82 2.80
C SER A 234 4.25 -19.68 1.99
N GLU A 235 5.40 -19.99 2.57
CA GLU A 235 6.32 -20.99 2.02
C GLU A 235 6.02 -22.36 2.63
N ILE A 236 5.59 -23.31 1.80
CA ILE A 236 5.10 -24.61 2.27
C ILE A 236 6.25 -25.62 2.31
N LYS A 237 6.60 -26.03 3.53
CA LYS A 237 7.70 -26.97 3.79
C LYS A 237 7.43 -28.34 3.19
N GLY A 238 8.39 -28.85 2.43
CA GLY A 238 8.33 -30.15 1.75
C GLY A 238 7.45 -30.17 0.48
N ARG A 239 6.77 -29.08 0.14
CA ARG A 239 5.85 -29.01 -1.01
C ARG A 239 6.62 -28.75 -2.30
N GLY A 240 6.22 -29.46 -3.35
CA GLY A 240 6.72 -29.27 -4.71
C GLY A 240 5.99 -28.17 -5.45
N HIS A 241 5.78 -28.36 -6.76
CA HIS A 241 5.16 -27.36 -7.63
C HIS A 241 3.68 -27.07 -7.31
N ASP A 242 2.97 -28.04 -6.74
CA ASP A 242 1.53 -28.05 -6.52
C ASP A 242 1.05 -27.25 -5.29
N SER A 243 1.76 -26.18 -4.92
CA SER A 243 1.43 -25.37 -3.72
C SER A 243 0.05 -24.67 -3.76
N TRP A 244 -0.61 -24.65 -4.93
CA TRP A 244 -2.01 -24.23 -5.05
C TRP A 244 -2.97 -25.14 -4.28
N VAL A 245 -2.62 -26.41 -4.06
CA VAL A 245 -3.43 -27.33 -3.24
C VAL A 245 -3.53 -26.82 -1.81
N ASP A 246 -2.43 -26.33 -1.24
CA ASP A 246 -2.41 -25.77 0.12
C ASP A 246 -3.14 -24.42 0.17
N ALA A 247 -2.88 -23.55 -0.81
CA ALA A 247 -3.53 -22.24 -0.89
C ALA A 247 -5.06 -22.37 -1.00
N PHE A 248 -5.56 -23.18 -1.94
CA PHE A 248 -6.99 -23.39 -2.15
C PHE A 248 -7.69 -24.03 -0.94
N ASN A 249 -6.99 -24.88 -0.19
CA ASN A 249 -7.51 -25.52 1.03
C ASN A 249 -7.22 -24.71 2.31
N HIS A 250 -6.85 -23.43 2.20
CA HIS A 250 -6.64 -22.55 3.35
C HIS A 250 -7.80 -21.54 3.48
N PRO A 251 -8.87 -21.83 4.24
CA PRO A 251 -10.01 -20.92 4.40
C PRO A 251 -9.65 -19.46 4.74
N PRO A 252 -8.66 -19.18 5.62
CA PRO A 252 -8.26 -17.80 5.91
C PRO A 252 -7.76 -17.01 4.69
N LEU A 253 -7.27 -17.66 3.62
CA LEU A 253 -6.90 -16.99 2.38
C LEU A 253 -8.11 -16.33 1.72
N TRP A 254 -9.22 -17.06 1.64
CA TRP A 254 -10.45 -16.60 1.00
C TRP A 254 -11.10 -15.48 1.80
N GLU A 255 -11.15 -15.60 3.14
CA GLU A 255 -11.59 -14.49 4.00
C GLU A 255 -10.69 -13.27 3.84
N TRP A 256 -9.38 -13.48 3.80
CA TRP A 256 -8.42 -12.39 3.68
C TRP A 256 -8.57 -11.64 2.36
N ILE A 257 -8.61 -12.32 1.21
CA ILE A 257 -8.69 -11.63 -0.09
C ILE A 257 -9.99 -10.84 -0.22
N TYR A 258 -11.12 -11.39 0.24
CA TYR A 258 -12.42 -10.72 0.19
C TYR A 258 -12.64 -9.65 1.27
N SER A 259 -11.80 -9.62 2.30
CA SER A 259 -11.74 -8.51 3.26
C SER A 259 -10.96 -7.30 2.74
N GLN A 260 -10.19 -7.45 1.65
CA GLN A 260 -9.42 -6.33 1.10
C GLN A 260 -10.31 -5.36 0.35
N LYS A 261 -9.97 -4.07 0.43
CA LYS A 261 -10.49 -3.02 -0.44
C LYS A 261 -9.31 -2.24 -1.00
N LYS A 262 -9.46 -1.75 -2.23
CA LYS A 262 -8.46 -0.93 -2.90
C LYS A 262 -8.18 0.28 -2.01
N ARG A 263 -6.92 0.41 -1.61
CA ARG A 263 -6.44 1.58 -0.86
C ARG A 263 -6.53 2.82 -1.74
N ALA A 264 -6.83 3.96 -1.13
CA ALA A 264 -6.74 5.23 -1.83
C ALA A 264 -5.32 5.40 -2.41
N PRO A 265 -5.16 5.95 -3.63
CA PRO A 265 -3.85 6.20 -4.21
C PRO A 265 -2.91 6.90 -3.22
N GLY A 266 -1.66 6.45 -3.16
CA GLY A 266 -0.64 6.98 -2.25
C GLY A 266 -0.66 6.42 -0.82
N VAL A 267 -1.69 5.68 -0.41
CA VAL A 267 -1.71 5.00 0.89
C VAL A 267 -0.74 3.82 0.91
N ARG A 268 0.27 3.88 1.78
CA ARG A 268 1.37 2.88 1.82
C ARG A 268 1.22 1.85 2.92
N PHE A 269 0.82 2.27 4.11
CA PHE A 269 0.63 1.41 5.27
C PHE A 269 -0.48 1.98 6.16
N ASP A 270 -1.03 1.17 7.06
CA ASP A 270 -1.95 1.67 8.08
C ASP A 270 -1.15 1.95 9.36
N PRO A 271 -1.03 3.21 9.80
CA PRO A 271 -0.18 3.57 10.93
C PRO A 271 -0.75 3.06 12.26
N VAL A 272 0.15 2.76 13.20
CA VAL A 272 -0.21 2.57 14.61
C VAL A 272 -0.14 3.92 15.30
N LYS A 273 -1.26 4.35 15.91
CA LYS A 273 -1.30 5.58 16.72
C LYS A 273 -0.59 5.34 18.06
N LYS A 274 0.29 6.27 18.44
CA LYS A 274 0.94 6.29 19.75
C LYS A 274 0.82 7.67 20.37
N ASP A 275 0.65 7.69 21.69
CA ASP A 275 0.89 8.90 22.48
C ASP A 275 2.39 9.00 22.76
N ILE A 276 3.01 10.08 22.29
CA ILE A 276 4.41 10.40 22.58
C ILE A 276 4.43 11.81 23.15
N GLU A 277 4.69 11.91 24.46
CA GLU A 277 4.78 13.18 25.17
C GLU A 277 3.49 14.03 25.11
N GLY A 278 2.32 13.43 24.87
CA GLY A 278 1.04 14.12 24.74
C GLY A 278 0.67 14.46 23.29
N TRP A 279 1.51 14.14 22.31
CA TRP A 279 1.17 14.23 20.90
C TRP A 279 0.66 12.89 20.37
N THR A 280 -0.35 12.94 19.51
CA THR A 280 -0.74 11.78 18.70
C THR A 280 0.25 11.63 17.54
N VAL A 281 1.00 10.52 17.55
CA VAL A 281 1.97 10.17 16.51
C VAL A 281 1.51 8.93 15.76
N TYR A 282 1.40 9.05 14.44
CA TYR A 282 1.06 7.98 13.50
C TYR A 282 2.35 7.29 13.06
N VAL A 283 2.59 6.07 13.54
CA VAL A 283 3.86 5.36 13.35
C VAL A 283 3.73 4.25 12.32
N ASP A 284 4.65 4.21 11.35
CA ASP A 284 4.86 3.07 10.44
C ASP A 284 5.02 1.76 11.25
N PRO A 285 4.14 0.76 11.06
CA PRO A 285 4.18 -0.50 11.82
C PRO A 285 5.52 -1.23 11.75
N SER A 286 6.28 -1.07 10.65
CA SER A 286 7.60 -1.70 10.50
C SER A 286 8.63 -1.18 11.51
N LEU A 287 8.40 -0.01 12.10
CA LEU A 287 9.22 0.54 13.18
C LEU A 287 8.90 -0.07 14.55
N LEU A 288 7.79 -0.78 14.69
CA LEU A 288 7.37 -1.34 15.97
C LEU A 288 7.80 -2.79 16.15
N GLU A 289 7.79 -3.56 15.06
CA GLU A 289 8.05 -5.00 15.08
C GLU A 289 8.88 -5.43 13.85
N GLY A 290 9.52 -6.60 13.93
CA GLY A 290 10.32 -7.15 12.85
C GLY A 290 11.69 -6.50 12.68
N HIS A 291 12.23 -6.55 11.45
CA HIS A 291 13.64 -6.20 11.15
C HIS A 291 14.00 -4.74 11.47
N HIS A 292 13.03 -3.82 11.51
CA HIS A 292 13.28 -2.40 11.75
C HIS A 292 12.84 -1.91 13.14
N ALA A 293 12.48 -2.84 14.03
CA ALA A 293 12.05 -2.51 15.38
C ALA A 293 13.12 -1.78 16.20
N GLU A 294 14.41 -2.09 16.01
CA GLU A 294 15.50 -1.40 16.71
C GLU A 294 15.61 0.07 16.29
N LEU A 295 15.68 0.33 14.98
CA LEU A 295 15.63 1.68 14.43
C LEU A 295 14.41 2.46 14.94
N GLY A 296 13.25 1.81 14.97
CA GLY A 296 12.02 2.44 15.44
C GLY A 296 12.03 2.78 16.93
N ARG A 297 12.55 1.90 17.78
CA ARG A 297 12.75 2.20 19.22
C ARG A 297 13.62 3.45 19.41
N ASP A 298 14.75 3.53 18.72
CA ASP A 298 15.67 4.65 18.85
C ASP A 298 15.10 5.95 18.28
N ALA A 299 14.46 5.89 17.11
CA ALA A 299 13.82 7.04 16.48
C ALA A 299 12.66 7.59 17.32
N ILE A 300 11.80 6.72 17.88
CA ILE A 300 10.72 7.12 18.78
C ILE A 300 11.28 7.77 20.05
N LYS A 301 12.35 7.21 20.62
CA LYS A 301 13.02 7.78 21.79
C LYS A 301 13.61 9.16 21.49
N MET A 302 14.21 9.35 20.31
CA MET A 302 14.74 10.65 19.89
C MET A 302 13.62 11.65 19.62
N LEU A 303 12.52 11.25 18.98
CA LEU A 303 11.35 12.11 18.81
C LEU A 303 10.79 12.55 20.16
N ALA A 304 10.66 11.63 21.11
CA ALA A 304 10.26 11.96 22.49
C ALA A 304 11.20 12.99 23.12
N ASN A 305 12.52 12.89 22.91
CA ASN A 305 13.47 13.89 23.39
C ASN A 305 13.22 15.30 22.81
N HIS A 306 12.97 15.41 21.51
CA HIS A 306 12.59 16.69 20.90
C HIS A 306 11.31 17.25 21.50
N LEU A 307 10.28 16.42 21.65
CA LEU A 307 8.98 16.83 22.18
C LEU A 307 9.03 17.21 23.67
N GLN A 308 9.83 16.50 24.48
CA GLN A 308 10.09 16.87 25.88
C GLN A 308 10.68 18.28 26.01
N ARG A 309 11.64 18.63 25.14
CA ARG A 309 12.23 19.97 25.13
C ARG A 309 11.18 21.03 24.78
N ILE A 310 10.33 20.78 23.79
CA ILE A 310 9.21 21.67 23.42
C ILE A 310 8.24 21.85 24.61
N LYS A 311 7.89 20.77 25.32
CA LYS A 311 7.05 20.86 26.54
C LYS A 311 7.63 21.78 27.61
N ILE A 312 8.96 21.79 27.74
CA ILE A 312 9.64 22.61 28.73
C ILE A 312 9.67 24.08 28.31
N PHE A 313 9.85 24.37 27.02
CA PHE A 313 10.02 25.74 26.53
C PHE A 313 8.69 26.47 26.30
N VAL A 314 7.63 25.77 25.91
CA VAL A 314 6.36 26.38 25.49
C VAL A 314 5.40 26.54 26.69
N PRO A 315 4.81 27.73 26.91
CA PRO A 315 3.83 27.93 27.98
C PRO A 315 2.62 26.99 27.87
N GLU A 316 2.06 26.59 29.02
CA GLU A 316 1.07 25.50 29.12
C GLU A 316 -0.14 25.69 28.19
N LYS A 317 -0.64 26.92 28.04
CA LYS A 317 -1.78 27.22 27.17
C LYS A 317 -1.47 26.86 25.70
N GLN A 318 -0.35 27.35 25.17
CA GLN A 318 0.09 27.09 23.80
C GLN A 318 0.52 25.63 23.63
N LEU A 319 1.13 25.04 24.65
CA LEU A 319 1.54 23.63 24.63
C LEU A 319 0.33 22.70 24.42
N LYS A 320 -0.79 22.93 25.13
CA LYS A 320 -2.02 22.16 24.95
C LYS A 320 -2.54 22.24 23.52
N THR A 321 -2.44 23.41 22.88
CA THR A 321 -2.79 23.57 21.46
C THR A 321 -1.80 22.87 20.53
N LEU A 322 -0.48 22.98 20.78
CA LEU A 322 0.52 22.25 20.00
C LEU A 322 0.33 20.74 20.05
N GLN A 323 -0.08 20.20 21.21
CA GLN A 323 -0.34 18.78 21.40
C GLN A 323 -1.56 18.25 20.63
N THR A 324 -2.45 19.13 20.16
CA THR A 324 -3.53 18.71 19.24
C THR A 324 -3.06 18.53 17.79
N LEU A 325 -1.87 19.04 17.45
CA LEU A 325 -1.30 18.92 16.11
C LEU A 325 -0.65 17.54 15.96
N GLU A 326 -0.95 16.85 14.87
CA GLU A 326 -0.58 15.45 14.73
C GLU A 326 0.76 15.28 13.97
N ILE A 327 1.50 14.22 14.34
CA ILE A 327 2.80 13.89 13.73
C ILE A 327 2.72 12.53 13.03
N TRP A 328 3.38 12.37 11.89
CA TRP A 328 3.46 11.12 11.14
C TRP A 328 4.92 10.68 10.97
N LEU A 329 5.26 9.49 11.44
CA LEU A 329 6.61 8.94 11.44
C LEU A 329 6.71 7.72 10.53
N GLU A 330 7.52 7.82 9.48
CA GLU A 330 7.79 6.72 8.55
C GLU A 330 9.18 6.14 8.72
N ARG A 331 9.33 4.84 8.43
CA ARG A 331 10.66 4.25 8.30
C ARG A 331 11.44 4.91 7.16
N HIS A 332 10.85 4.91 5.97
CA HIS A 332 11.43 5.47 4.76
C HIS A 332 10.36 5.76 3.68
N HIS A 333 10.21 7.03 3.34
CA HIS A 333 9.38 7.48 2.23
C HIS A 333 10.15 7.44 0.89
N PRO A 334 9.56 6.94 -0.21
CA PRO A 334 10.26 6.68 -1.47
C PRO A 334 10.73 7.96 -2.17
N THR A 335 9.93 9.03 -2.10
CA THR A 335 10.19 10.29 -2.82
C THR A 335 10.45 11.48 -1.88
N LEU A 336 9.69 11.61 -0.79
CA LEU A 336 9.93 12.60 0.26
C LEU A 336 11.12 12.24 1.16
N GLY A 337 11.87 13.27 1.60
CA GLY A 337 13.07 13.08 2.41
C GLY A 337 13.26 14.08 3.55
N ALA A 338 12.93 15.34 3.33
CA ALA A 338 12.94 16.35 4.39
C ALA A 338 11.71 16.19 5.30
N MET A 339 11.92 16.42 6.60
CA MET A 339 10.82 16.66 7.54
C MET A 339 10.04 17.87 7.03
N GLN A 340 8.70 17.79 7.04
CA GLN A 340 7.86 18.83 6.46
C GLN A 340 6.41 18.74 6.97
N TYR A 341 5.74 19.88 7.05
CA TYR A 341 4.30 19.98 7.26
C TYR A 341 3.50 19.97 5.95
N HIS A 342 2.32 19.32 5.93
CA HIS A 342 1.46 19.20 4.73
C HIS A 342 0.13 19.97 4.85
N PRO A 343 0.06 21.25 4.44
CA PRO A 343 -1.17 22.05 4.52
C PRO A 343 -2.19 21.73 3.40
N GLY A 344 -1.80 21.03 2.35
CA GLY A 344 -2.55 20.95 1.09
C GLY A 344 -2.87 19.53 0.62
N GLY A 345 -4.13 19.11 0.76
CA GLY A 345 -4.56 17.76 0.35
C GLY A 345 -4.52 17.51 -1.16
N ARG A 346 -4.63 18.58 -1.98
CA ARG A 346 -4.55 18.48 -3.45
C ARG A 346 -3.16 18.05 -3.91
N TRP A 347 -2.12 18.72 -3.38
CA TRP A 347 -0.74 18.43 -3.73
C TRP A 347 -0.35 16.99 -3.38
N LEU A 348 -0.79 16.49 -2.22
CA LEU A 348 -0.60 15.10 -1.84
C LEU A 348 -1.17 14.13 -2.88
N LYS A 349 -2.43 14.34 -3.30
CA LYS A 349 -3.10 13.49 -4.29
C LYS A 349 -2.42 13.55 -5.66
N GLU A 350 -2.11 14.75 -6.15
CA GLU A 350 -1.49 14.96 -7.47
C GLU A 350 -0.09 14.35 -7.57
N ASN A 351 0.62 14.25 -6.45
CA ASN A 351 1.96 13.65 -6.37
C ASN A 351 1.95 12.19 -5.86
N GLY A 352 0.77 11.58 -5.74
CA GLY A 352 0.63 10.17 -5.34
C GLY A 352 1.08 9.87 -3.90
N HIS A 353 0.92 10.83 -3.00
CA HIS A 353 1.21 10.70 -1.57
C HIS A 353 -0.05 10.35 -0.78
N ASP A 354 0.14 9.77 0.41
CA ASP A 354 -0.94 9.39 1.29
C ASP A 354 -1.78 10.62 1.68
N PRO A 355 -3.07 10.70 1.31
CA PRO A 355 -3.91 11.85 1.62
C PRO A 355 -4.12 12.05 3.12
N ARG A 356 -3.84 11.04 3.96
CA ARG A 356 -3.92 11.12 5.42
C ARG A 356 -2.76 11.89 6.05
N LEU A 357 -1.74 12.26 5.27
CA LEU A 357 -0.68 13.18 5.70
C LEU A 357 -1.17 14.63 5.86
N LEU A 358 -2.34 14.96 5.29
CA LEU A 358 -2.92 16.30 5.39
C LEU A 358 -3.00 16.77 6.86
N ASN A 359 -2.54 17.99 7.08
CA ASN A 359 -2.51 18.68 8.37
C ASN A 359 -1.62 17.99 9.41
N LYS A 360 -0.58 17.26 8.97
CA LYS A 360 0.38 16.61 9.88
C LYS A 360 1.81 17.07 9.61
N VAL A 361 2.58 17.10 10.68
CA VAL A 361 4.05 17.14 10.61
C VAL A 361 4.53 15.75 10.19
N HIS A 362 5.15 15.64 9.02
CA HIS A 362 5.62 14.39 8.47
C HIS A 362 7.14 14.26 8.66
N LEU A 363 7.55 13.15 9.26
CA LEU A 363 8.93 12.69 9.40
C LEU A 363 9.14 11.49 8.46
N PRO A 364 9.56 11.72 7.19
CA PRO A 364 9.50 10.68 6.17
C PRO A 364 10.59 9.61 6.32
N ARG A 365 11.57 9.83 7.21
CA ARG A 365 12.70 8.93 7.44
C ARG A 365 13.06 8.91 8.92
N ALA A 366 12.71 7.85 9.62
CA ALA A 366 13.03 7.67 11.04
C ALA A 366 14.54 7.81 11.34
N ALA A 367 15.39 7.31 10.45
CA ALA A 367 16.85 7.41 10.59
C ALA A 367 17.38 8.87 10.62
N SER A 368 16.64 9.82 10.04
CA SER A 368 17.04 11.23 10.05
C SER A 368 17.01 11.84 11.46
N LEU A 369 16.17 11.33 12.37
CA LEU A 369 16.14 11.76 13.77
C LEU A 369 17.46 11.42 14.49
N LEU A 370 18.14 10.34 14.08
CA LEU A 370 19.39 9.89 14.68
C LEU A 370 20.63 10.46 13.98
N SER A 371 20.44 11.26 12.92
CA SER A 371 21.54 11.79 12.12
C SER A 371 22.26 12.91 12.87
N ARG A 372 23.56 12.68 13.17
CA ARG A 372 24.44 13.71 13.73
C ARG A 372 24.45 14.98 12.87
N GLN A 373 24.50 14.83 11.55
CA GLN A 373 24.51 15.97 10.63
C GLN A 373 23.21 16.76 10.73
N GLN A 374 22.05 16.07 10.79
CA GLN A 374 20.76 16.72 10.92
C GLN A 374 20.65 17.50 12.23
N ILE A 375 21.05 16.90 13.35
CA ILE A 375 21.00 17.53 14.68
C ILE A 375 21.92 18.75 14.76
N LEU A 376 23.13 18.67 14.19
CA LEU A 376 24.06 19.79 14.18
C LEU A 376 23.58 20.95 13.32
N LYS A 377 22.99 20.64 12.16
CA LYS A 377 22.41 21.62 11.25
C LYS A 377 21.18 22.26 11.89
N HIS A 378 20.12 21.50 12.14
CA HIS A 378 18.78 22.00 12.42
C HIS A 378 18.21 21.35 13.69
N PRO A 379 18.67 21.75 14.89
CA PRO A 379 18.35 21.07 16.15
C PRO A 379 16.92 21.31 16.63
N ALA A 380 16.22 22.30 16.08
CA ALA A 380 14.83 22.63 16.35
C ALA A 380 13.89 22.25 15.20
N VAL A 381 14.31 21.40 14.25
CA VAL A 381 13.48 20.97 13.10
C VAL A 381 12.07 20.49 13.48
N ILE A 382 11.90 19.76 14.60
CA ILE A 382 10.57 19.33 15.03
C ILE A 382 9.70 20.52 15.48
N LEU A 383 10.30 21.51 16.16
CA LEU A 383 9.62 22.74 16.52
C LEU A 383 9.30 23.59 15.28
N HIS A 384 10.20 23.64 14.31
CA HIS A 384 9.99 24.30 13.01
C HIS A 384 8.73 23.78 12.31
N GLU A 385 8.62 22.45 12.15
CA GLU A 385 7.46 21.86 11.49
C GLU A 385 6.17 22.03 12.29
N LEU A 386 6.25 21.95 13.63
CA LEU A 386 5.12 22.24 14.50
C LEU A 386 4.70 23.72 14.42
N ALA A 387 5.64 24.65 14.20
CA ALA A 387 5.34 26.06 13.99
C ALA A 387 4.58 26.27 12.66
N HIS A 388 4.97 25.59 11.58
CA HIS A 388 4.17 25.57 10.34
C HIS A 388 2.76 25.05 10.58
N SER A 389 2.65 23.93 11.29
CA SER A 389 1.35 23.32 11.62
C SER A 389 0.48 24.24 12.48
N TYR A 390 1.07 24.97 13.43
CA TYR A 390 0.37 25.94 14.28
C TYR A 390 -0.05 27.18 13.49
N HIS A 391 0.85 27.70 12.64
CA HIS A 391 0.55 28.83 11.78
C HIS A 391 -0.63 28.52 10.84
N ASP A 392 -0.70 27.32 10.29
CA ASP A 392 -1.80 26.91 9.42
C ASP A 392 -3.11 26.68 10.19
N GLN A 393 -3.07 25.80 11.19
CA GLN A 393 -4.30 25.25 11.80
C GLN A 393 -4.86 26.09 12.95
N VAL A 394 -4.03 26.92 13.57
CA VAL A 394 -4.41 27.70 14.77
C VAL A 394 -4.51 29.18 14.44
N LEU A 395 -3.49 29.74 13.79
CA LEU A 395 -3.47 31.16 13.43
C LEU A 395 -4.13 31.44 12.08
N GLY A 396 -4.00 30.50 11.14
CA GLY A 396 -4.16 30.71 9.71
C GLY A 396 -2.96 31.44 9.10
N PHE A 397 -2.50 30.99 7.92
CA PHE A 397 -1.40 31.65 7.18
C PHE A 397 -1.67 33.13 6.80
N GLY A 398 -2.90 33.60 6.99
CA GLY A 398 -3.29 35.01 6.84
C GLY A 398 -3.04 35.88 8.07
N HIS A 399 -2.46 35.36 9.16
CA HIS A 399 -2.32 36.09 10.41
C HIS A 399 -1.59 37.44 10.25
N GLU A 400 -2.31 38.54 10.46
CA GLU A 400 -1.84 39.90 10.13
C GLU A 400 -0.54 40.27 10.82
N GLY A 401 -0.38 39.93 12.10
CA GLY A 401 0.84 40.26 12.84
C GLY A 401 2.10 39.58 12.27
N VAL A 402 1.95 38.37 11.73
CA VAL A 402 3.07 37.63 11.12
C VAL A 402 3.39 38.24 9.76
N LYS A 403 2.37 38.52 8.93
CA LYS A 403 2.54 39.16 7.62
C LYS A 403 3.20 40.54 7.76
N GLN A 404 2.72 41.37 8.68
CA GLN A 404 3.28 42.71 8.92
C GLN A 404 4.73 42.66 9.41
N ALA A 405 5.08 41.72 10.29
CA ALA A 405 6.45 41.54 10.74
C ALA A 405 7.38 41.13 9.58
N TYR A 406 6.95 40.15 8.78
CA TYR A 406 7.66 39.71 7.58
C TYR A 406 7.84 40.85 6.57
N ASP A 407 6.75 41.51 6.15
CA ASP A 407 6.78 42.56 5.15
C ASP A 407 7.69 43.72 5.56
N ARG A 408 7.63 44.12 6.84
CA ARG A 408 8.49 45.18 7.37
C ARG A 408 9.95 44.75 7.42
N ALA A 409 10.24 43.52 7.84
CA ALA A 409 11.59 42.99 7.86
C ALA A 409 12.19 42.95 6.45
N MET A 410 11.44 42.48 5.46
CA MET A 410 11.88 42.41 4.07
C MET A 410 12.07 43.81 3.46
N ALA A 411 11.13 44.74 3.71
CA ALA A 411 11.24 46.13 3.26
C ALA A 411 12.45 46.85 3.87
N ALA A 412 12.84 46.49 5.10
CA ALA A 412 14.03 47.01 5.76
C ALA A 412 15.34 46.33 5.33
N GLY A 413 15.30 45.37 4.39
CA GLY A 413 16.47 44.62 3.94
C GLY A 413 17.05 43.69 5.01
N LYS A 414 16.32 43.40 6.09
CA LYS A 414 16.76 42.46 7.12
C LYS A 414 16.85 41.06 6.53
N TYR A 415 17.67 40.22 7.16
CA TYR A 415 17.81 38.80 6.85
C TYR A 415 18.41 38.47 5.47
N GLN A 416 18.79 39.46 4.65
CA GLN A 416 19.41 39.22 3.34
C GLN A 416 20.85 38.72 3.44
N GLU A 417 21.56 39.11 4.49
CA GLU A 417 22.93 38.68 4.81
C GLU A 417 23.04 38.42 6.31
N VAL A 418 23.01 37.14 6.70
CA VAL A 418 23.08 36.69 8.09
C VAL A 418 24.04 35.53 8.22
N LEU A 419 24.55 35.29 9.43
CA LEU A 419 25.36 34.12 9.70
C LEU A 419 24.50 32.86 9.68
N LEU A 420 24.95 31.85 8.94
CA LEU A 420 24.51 30.46 9.05
C LEU A 420 25.25 29.81 10.24
N TYR A 421 24.71 28.72 10.80
CA TYR A 421 25.35 27.92 11.86
C TYR A 421 26.78 27.43 11.52
N THR A 422 27.16 27.47 10.24
CA THR A 422 28.52 27.16 9.75
C THR A 422 29.50 28.33 9.87
N GLY A 423 29.01 29.52 10.21
CA GLY A 423 29.76 30.78 10.19
C GLY A 423 29.79 31.50 8.83
N GLN A 424 29.14 30.94 7.80
CA GLN A 424 29.04 31.58 6.48
C GLN A 424 27.95 32.65 6.47
N THR A 425 28.19 33.75 5.78
CA THR A 425 27.14 34.74 5.50
C THR A 425 26.27 34.29 4.33
N VAL A 426 24.96 34.19 4.55
CA VAL A 426 23.98 33.72 3.57
C VAL A 426 22.68 34.52 3.68
N LYS A 427 21.80 34.38 2.68
CA LYS A 427 20.41 34.83 2.79
C LYS A 427 19.64 33.89 3.72
N HIS A 428 18.96 34.44 4.71
CA HIS A 428 18.22 33.66 5.69
C HIS A 428 17.06 32.91 5.03
N TYR A 429 16.84 31.65 5.42
CA TYR A 429 15.76 30.83 4.86
C TYR A 429 14.35 31.45 5.04
N GLY A 430 14.09 32.11 6.17
CA GLY A 430 12.85 32.83 6.45
C GLY A 430 12.51 33.97 5.47
N THR A 431 13.44 34.37 4.59
CA THR A 431 13.14 35.34 3.51
C THR A 431 12.36 34.72 2.34
N THR A 432 12.14 33.41 2.33
CA THR A 432 11.38 32.71 1.29
C THR A 432 9.93 33.14 1.24
N ASN A 433 9.26 33.17 2.40
CA ASN A 433 7.88 33.63 2.58
C ASN A 433 7.57 33.81 4.07
N GLU A 434 6.40 34.35 4.39
CA GLU A 434 5.97 34.63 5.76
C GLU A 434 5.80 33.38 6.64
N LYS A 435 5.64 32.20 6.03
CA LYS A 435 5.48 30.94 6.76
C LYS A 435 6.83 30.45 7.27
N GLU A 436 7.83 30.44 6.39
CA GLU A 436 9.21 30.13 6.77
C GLU A 436 9.75 31.16 7.75
N PHE A 437 9.44 32.44 7.52
CA PHE A 437 9.78 33.50 8.47
C PHE A 437 9.28 33.21 9.89
N PHE A 438 8.01 32.82 10.01
CA PHE A 438 7.41 32.50 11.31
C PHE A 438 8.02 31.26 11.97
N ALA A 439 8.25 30.19 11.20
CA ALA A 439 8.84 28.96 11.71
C ALA A 439 10.27 29.18 12.20
N GLU A 440 11.11 29.81 11.39
CA GLU A 440 12.50 30.18 11.72
C GLU A 440 12.59 31.10 12.94
N ALA A 441 11.75 32.14 12.99
CA ALA A 441 11.76 33.06 14.13
C ALA A 441 11.25 32.38 15.42
N THR A 442 10.34 31.40 15.30
CA THR A 442 9.90 30.56 16.43
C THR A 442 11.04 29.70 16.97
N GLU A 443 11.93 29.18 16.12
CA GLU A 443 13.13 28.46 16.57
C GLU A 443 14.05 29.34 17.41
N ALA A 444 14.34 30.56 16.93
CA ALA A 444 15.16 31.52 17.64
C ALA A 444 14.50 31.94 18.97
N TYR A 445 13.17 32.12 18.98
CA TYR A 445 12.43 32.54 20.16
C TYR A 445 12.48 31.53 21.32
N PHE A 446 12.36 30.22 21.03
CA PHE A 446 12.34 29.20 22.08
C PHE A 446 13.66 28.45 22.29
N TYR A 447 14.50 28.35 21.27
CA TYR A 447 15.68 27.50 21.30
C TYR A 447 16.84 28.09 20.49
N ARG A 448 17.40 27.31 19.57
CA ARG A 448 18.55 27.65 18.72
C ARG A 448 18.15 27.48 17.27
N ASN A 449 18.09 28.59 16.53
CA ASN A 449 17.93 28.57 15.09
C ASN A 449 19.25 28.18 14.38
N ASP A 450 19.18 27.80 13.10
CA ASP A 450 20.38 27.53 12.29
C ASP A 450 20.83 28.73 11.44
N PHE A 451 20.05 29.81 11.40
CA PHE A 451 20.42 31.12 10.88
C PHE A 451 20.35 32.19 11.99
N TYR A 452 21.21 33.20 11.93
CA TYR A 452 21.14 34.35 12.83
C TYR A 452 19.88 35.19 12.53
N PRO A 453 19.10 35.61 13.55
CA PRO A 453 19.34 35.47 14.99
C PRO A 453 19.21 34.03 15.50
N PHE A 454 20.21 33.55 16.25
CA PHE A 454 20.25 32.16 16.70
C PHE A 454 19.41 31.94 17.96
N VAL A 455 19.25 32.94 18.81
CA VAL A 455 18.52 32.85 20.09
C VAL A 455 17.64 34.06 20.34
N ALA A 456 16.74 33.95 21.32
CA ALA A 456 15.70 34.95 21.60
C ALA A 456 16.25 36.36 21.87
N ALA A 457 17.35 36.47 22.63
CA ALA A 457 17.96 37.76 22.94
C ALA A 457 18.53 38.45 21.69
N GLU A 458 19.10 37.68 20.77
CA GLU A 458 19.58 38.21 19.49
C GLU A 458 18.40 38.63 18.62
N LEU A 459 17.30 37.87 18.62
CA LEU A 459 16.09 38.21 17.90
C LEU A 459 15.45 39.50 18.43
N GLU A 460 15.41 39.69 19.75
CA GLU A 460 14.88 40.91 20.38
C GLU A 460 15.67 42.15 19.96
N ILE A 461 17.00 42.05 19.93
CA ILE A 461 17.89 43.15 19.52
C ILE A 461 17.80 43.40 18.01
N TYR A 462 17.87 42.34 17.21
CA TYR A 462 17.93 42.44 15.76
C TYR A 462 16.57 42.82 15.15
N ASP A 463 15.49 42.26 15.68
CA ASP A 463 14.13 42.44 15.16
C ASP A 463 13.05 42.49 16.25
N PRO A 464 12.99 43.59 17.02
CA PRO A 464 12.10 43.72 18.18
C PRO A 464 10.61 43.64 17.83
N LEU A 465 10.21 44.00 16.60
CA LEU A 465 8.83 43.85 16.17
C LEU A 465 8.46 42.36 16.06
N THR A 466 9.28 41.57 15.38
CA THR A 466 9.09 40.12 15.24
C THR A 466 9.10 39.45 16.61
N PHE A 467 10.03 39.82 17.49
CA PHE A 467 10.05 39.35 18.88
C PHE A 467 8.72 39.65 19.61
N SER A 468 8.21 40.89 19.52
CA SER A 468 6.93 41.25 20.14
C SER A 468 5.73 40.50 19.56
N VAL A 469 5.73 40.22 18.25
CA VAL A 469 4.68 39.40 17.61
C VAL A 469 4.73 37.97 18.14
N LEU A 470 5.92 37.37 18.25
CA LEU A 470 6.09 36.04 18.83
C LEU A 470 5.69 36.00 20.30
N GLU A 471 6.03 37.01 21.10
CA GLU A 471 5.60 37.09 22.51
C GLU A 471 4.07 37.08 22.65
N LYS A 472 3.35 37.76 21.75
CA LYS A 472 1.88 37.76 21.75
C LYS A 472 1.28 36.40 21.37
N ILE A 473 1.91 35.70 20.43
CA ILE A 473 1.45 34.39 19.93
C ILE A 473 1.78 33.28 20.94
N TRP A 474 3.06 33.20 21.29
CA TRP A 474 3.66 32.13 22.05
C TRP A 474 3.60 32.33 23.56
N GLY A 475 3.39 33.56 24.01
CA GLY A 475 3.49 33.95 25.42
C GLY A 475 4.91 34.37 25.79
N LYS A 476 5.04 35.06 26.93
CA LYS A 476 6.33 35.55 27.44
C LYS A 476 7.27 34.40 27.79
N LEU A 477 8.55 34.57 27.45
CA LEU A 477 9.62 33.67 27.89
C LEU A 477 9.97 33.84 29.37
N ARG A 478 9.72 35.02 29.94
CA ARG A 478 10.10 35.43 31.30
C ARG A 478 9.00 36.26 31.97
#